data_AF-A0A837HYQ7-F1
#
_entry.id   AF-A0A837HYQ7-F1
#
_cell.length_a   1.000
_cell.length_b   1.000
_cell.length_c   1.000
_cell.angle_alpha   90.00
_cell.angle_beta   90.00
_cell.angle_gamma   90.00
#
_symmetry.space_group_name_H-M   'P 1'
#
loop_
_entity.id
_entity.type
_entity.pdbx_description
1 polymer ?
#
loop_
_entity_poly.entity_id
_entity_poly.type
_entity_poly.pdbx_seq_one_letter_code
_entity_poly.pdbx_strand_id
1 'polypeptide(L)' 'MYLEEGLFGFIEIDAVYITKAFLILFILFYAIFSLMIFRQIQIMAKTLPTSLSPWLKFIGIVQIGISLGLLFVVIGAF' A
#
# COMPACT_ATOMS: atom_id res chain seq x y z
N MET A 1 -1.79 4.20 -46.12
CA MET A 1 -2.43 3.03 -45.49
C MET A 1 -1.39 2.17 -44.74
N TYR A 2 -0.57 2.79 -43.88
CA TYR A 2 0.42 2.10 -43.01
C TYR A 2 0.74 2.90 -41.74
N LEU A 3 -0.03 3.97 -41.43
CA LEU A 3 0.27 4.87 -40.30
C LEU A 3 -0.75 4.78 -39.15
N GLU A 4 -1.83 4.00 -39.30
CA GLU A 4 -2.84 3.86 -38.25
C GLU A 4 -2.55 2.72 -37.26
N GLU A 5 -1.72 1.74 -37.62
CA GLU A 5 -1.39 0.61 -36.73
C GLU A 5 -0.42 0.98 -35.60
N GLY A 6 0.34 2.07 -35.73
CA GLY A 6 1.32 2.50 -34.73
C GLY A 6 0.71 3.14 -33.47
N LEU A 7 -0.51 3.67 -33.56
CA LEU A 7 -1.18 4.35 -32.43
C LEU A 7 -2.11 3.41 -31.65
N PHE A 8 -2.72 2.43 -32.33
CA PHE A 8 -3.65 1.47 -31.73
C PHE A 8 -2.96 0.22 -31.13
N GLY A 9 -1.70 -0.04 -31.46
CA GLY A 9 -0.93 -1.17 -30.89
C GLY A 9 -0.57 -1.03 -29.40
N PHE A 10 -0.76 0.14 -28.79
CA PHE A 10 -0.53 0.35 -27.35
C PHE A 10 -1.73 -0.01 -26.46
N ILE A 11 -2.87 -0.41 -27.04
CA ILE A 11 -4.16 -0.56 -26.33
C ILE A 11 -4.61 -2.03 -26.29
N GLU A 12 -3.68 -2.97 -26.19
CA GLU A 12 -3.96 -4.31 -25.65
C GLU A 12 -3.41 -4.40 -24.22
N ILE A 13 -3.79 -3.46 -23.37
CA ILE A 13 -3.47 -3.56 -21.96
C ILE A 13 -4.44 -4.57 -21.34
N ASP A 14 -3.93 -5.75 -21.03
CA ASP A 14 -4.67 -6.77 -20.29
C ASP A 14 -5.16 -6.19 -18.96
N ALA A 15 -6.46 -6.36 -18.67
CA ALA A 15 -7.07 -5.94 -17.41
C ALA A 15 -6.32 -6.51 -16.19
N VAL A 16 -5.69 -7.68 -16.33
CA VAL A 16 -4.81 -8.27 -15.33
C VAL A 16 -3.61 -7.36 -15.02
N TYR A 17 -2.96 -6.82 -16.04
CA TYR A 17 -1.80 -5.94 -15.87
C TYR A 17 -2.18 -4.64 -15.16
N ILE A 18 -3.30 -4.01 -15.55
CA ILE A 18 -3.81 -2.79 -14.90
C ILE A 18 -4.14 -3.05 -13.43
N THR A 19 -4.82 -4.15 -13.15
CA THR A 19 -5.20 -4.52 -11.77
C THR A 19 -3.97 -4.72 -10.89
N LYS A 20 -2.97 -5.43 -11.42
CA LYS A 20 -1.70 -5.65 -10.71
C LYS A 20 -0.96 -4.34 -10.43
N ALA A 21 -0.87 -3.44 -11.42
CA ALA A 21 -0.24 -2.12 -11.24
C ALA A 21 -0.99 -1.24 -10.22
N PHE A 22 -2.33 -1.26 -10.26
CA PHE A 22 -3.18 -0.58 -9.28
C PHE A 22 -2.97 -1.12 -7.87
N LEU A 23 -2.84 -2.44 -7.70
CA LEU A 23 -2.57 -3.06 -6.40
C LEU A 23 -1.24 -2.63 -5.81
N ILE A 24 -0.16 -2.57 -6.61
CA ILE A 24 1.13 -2.04 -6.13
C ILE A 24 0.95 -0.61 -5.62
N LEU A 25 0.34 0.26 -6.43
CA LEU A 25 0.16 1.66 -6.08
C LEU A 25 -0.68 1.81 -4.81
N PHE A 26 -1.76 1.05 -4.68
CA PHE A 26 -2.61 1.02 -3.51
C PHE A 26 -1.85 0.57 -2.25
N ILE A 27 -1.04 -0.48 -2.34
CA ILE A 27 -0.26 -0.99 -1.21
C ILE A 27 0.82 0.02 -0.80
N LEU A 28 1.45 0.72 -1.74
CA LEU A 28 2.40 1.78 -1.43
C LEU A 28 1.74 2.90 -0.62
N PHE A 29 0.56 3.36 -1.03
CA PHE A 29 -0.21 4.35 -0.26
C PHE A 29 -0.62 3.81 1.12
N TYR A 30 -1.04 2.55 1.18
CA TYR A 30 -1.39 1.91 2.44
C TYR A 30 -0.20 1.77 3.40
N ALA A 31 1.02 1.51 2.88
CA ALA A 31 2.24 1.49 3.69
C ALA A 31 2.53 2.86 4.30
N ILE A 32 2.44 3.93 3.51
CA ILE A 32 2.60 5.31 4.00
C ILE A 32 1.52 5.62 5.06
N PHE A 33 0.26 5.25 4.79
CA PHE A 33 -0.85 5.42 5.73
C PHE A 33 -0.59 4.69 7.05
N SER A 34 -0.12 3.44 7.01
CA SER A 34 0.19 2.66 8.22
C SER A 34 1.27 3.32 9.07
N LEU A 35 2.30 3.89 8.43
CA LEU A 35 3.37 4.64 9.10
C LEU A 35 2.83 5.93 9.73
N MET A 36 1.96 6.64 9.01
CA MET A 36 1.31 7.85 9.52
C MET A 36 0.47 7.55 10.77
N ILE A 37 -0.34 6.49 10.75
CA ILE A 37 -1.15 6.06 11.91
C ILE A 37 -0.26 5.71 13.09
N PHE A 38 0.83 4.96 12.87
CA PHE A 38 1.77 4.63 13.93
C PHE A 38 2.38 5.89 14.57
N ARG A 39 2.76 6.88 13.77
CA ARG A 39 3.24 8.17 14.30
C ARG A 39 2.17 8.89 15.13
N GLN A 40 0.92 8.89 14.69
CA GLN A 40 -0.18 9.51 15.44
C GLN A 40 -0.41 8.79 16.79
N ILE A 41 -0.36 7.46 16.80
CA ILE A 41 -0.45 6.66 18.03
C ILE A 41 0.69 7.00 18.99
N GLN A 42 1.92 7.18 18.48
CA GLN A 42 3.06 7.57 19.32
C GLN A 42 2.89 8.97 19.94
N ILE A 43 2.36 9.93 19.18
CA ILE A 43 2.10 11.29 19.67
C ILE A 43 0.99 11.25 20.72
N MET A 44 -0.12 10.57 20.43
CA MET A 44 -1.26 10.43 21.34
C MET A 44 -0.88 9.72 22.64
N ALA A 45 -0.05 8.67 22.57
CA ALA A 45 0.39 7.94 23.76
C ALA A 45 1.32 8.76 24.67
N LYS A 46 1.91 9.85 24.18
CA LYS A 46 2.70 10.79 25.00
C LYS A 46 1.81 11.83 25.69
N THR A 47 0.70 12.22 25.08
CA THR A 47 -0.21 13.24 25.63
C THR A 47 -1.29 12.67 26.53
N LEU A 48 -1.76 11.45 26.26
CA LEU A 48 -2.84 10.79 27.00
C LEU A 48 -2.42 9.36 27.38
N PRO A 49 -1.72 9.18 28.52
CA PRO A 49 -1.37 7.85 29.00
C PRO A 49 -2.64 7.10 29.39
N THR A 50 -3.00 6.13 28.56
CA THR A 50 -4.18 5.28 28.74
C THR A 50 -3.76 3.81 28.73
N SER A 51 -4.51 2.96 29.41
CA SER A 51 -4.30 1.50 29.42
C SER A 51 -4.34 0.87 28.02
N LEU A 52 -4.96 1.54 27.04
CA LEU A 52 -5.04 1.11 25.64
C LEU A 52 -3.81 1.47 24.81
N SER A 53 -2.93 2.35 25.29
CA SER A 53 -1.77 2.82 24.54
C SER A 53 -0.81 1.71 24.07
N PRO A 54 -0.51 0.66 24.86
CA PRO A 54 0.31 -0.47 24.40
C PRO A 54 -0.36 -1.26 23.26
N TRP A 55 -1.67 -1.49 23.36
CA TRP A 55 -2.45 -2.20 22.35
C TRP A 55 -2.52 -1.43 21.02
N LEU A 56 -2.73 -0.12 21.08
CA LEU A 56 -2.72 0.73 19.89
C LEU A 56 -1.36 0.71 19.20
N LYS A 57 -0.26 0.80 19.97
CA LYS A 57 1.10 0.71 19.40
C LYS A 57 1.34 -0.64 18.72
N PHE A 58 0.89 -1.73 19.33
CA PHE A 58 0.99 -3.07 18.74
C PHE A 58 0.22 -3.16 17.42
N ILE A 59 -1.04 -2.71 17.38
CA ILE A 59 -1.84 -2.70 16.15
C ILE A 59 -1.17 -1.86 15.06
N GLY A 60 -0.61 -0.71 15.41
CA GLY A 60 0.14 0.14 14.47
C GLY A 60 1.35 -0.57 13.86
N ILE A 61 2.13 -1.31 14.66
CA ILE A 61 3.25 -2.12 14.16
C ILE A 61 2.76 -3.24 13.25
N VAL A 62 1.68 -3.93 13.63
CA VAL A 62 1.09 -5.00 12.81
C VAL A 62 0.62 -4.46 11.47
N GLN A 63 -0.01 -3.29 11.42
CA GLN A 63 -0.42 -2.63 10.17
C GLN A 63 0.77 -2.32 9.24
N ILE A 64 1.89 -1.86 9.79
CA ILE A 64 3.14 -1.67 9.03
C ILE A 64 3.68 -3.00 8.52
N GLY A 65 3.67 -4.05 9.35
CA GLY A 65 4.09 -5.38 8.95
C GLY A 65 3.25 -5.96 7.82
N ILE A 66 1.92 -5.82 7.89
CA ILE A 66 0.99 -6.29 6.87
C ILE A 66 1.19 -5.52 5.56
N SER A 67 1.34 -4.20 5.61
CA SER A 67 1.51 -3.39 4.40
C SER A 67 2.80 -3.73 3.66
N LEU A 68 3.92 -3.90 4.39
CA LEU A 68 5.19 -4.34 3.81
C LEU A 68 5.13 -5.79 3.32
N GLY A 69 4.52 -6.69 4.10
CA GLY A 69 4.35 -8.09 3.71
C GLY A 69 3.56 -8.25 2.41
N LEU A 70 2.44 -7.53 2.29
CA LEU A 70 1.64 -7.51 1.06
C LEU A 70 2.40 -6.91 -0.11
N LEU A 71 3.22 -5.87 0.11
CA LEU A 71 4.06 -5.30 -0.93
C LEU A 71 5.00 -6.35 -1.52
N PHE A 72 5.72 -7.09 -0.67
CA PHE A 72 6.63 -8.14 -1.12
C PHE A 72 5.91 -9.31 -1.78
N VAL A 73 4.76 -9.74 -1.26
CA VAL A 73 3.95 -10.80 -1.88
C VAL A 73 3.47 -10.38 -3.26
N VAL A 74 2.94 -9.16 -3.39
CA VAL A 74 2.44 -8.66 -4.67
C VAL A 74 3.58 -8.51 -5.66
N ILE A 75 4.71 -7.89 -5.29
CA ILE A 75 5.89 -7.77 -6.15
C ILE A 75 6.46 -9.13 -6.55
N GLY A 76 6.56 -10.08 -5.61
CA GLY A 76 7.08 -11.42 -5.88
C GLY A 76 6.15 -12.31 -6.71
N ALA A 77 4.86 -11.95 -6.81
CA ALA A 77 3.87 -12.64 -7.65
C ALA A 77 3.77 -12.05 -9.08
N PHE A 78 4.61 -11.06 -9.43
CA PHE A 78 4.73 -10.58 -10.81
C PHE A 78 5.55 -11.51 -11.68
#